data_AF-A0A964LYU9-F1
#
_entry.id   AF-A0A964LYU9-F1
#
_cell.length_a   1.000
_cell.length_b   1.000
_cell.length_c   1.000
_cell.angle_alpha   90.00
_cell.angle_beta   90.00
_cell.angle_gamma   90.00
#
_symmetry.space_group_name_H-M   'P 1'
#
loop_
_entity.id
_entity.type
_entity.pdbx_description
1 polymer ?
#
loop_
_entity_poly.entity_id
_entity_poly.type
_entity_poly.pdbx_seq_one_letter_code
_entity_poly.pdbx_strand_id
1 'polypeptide(L)'
;MKPSKKDETDLDSEAARRALDYYLNPNPTRPTAQNKIWTLHEGVTGEQAQEHAIALLRCAAATAQETAQHQQGTQRELTFALMHMMDMARALLEHKRSVQTGL
;
A
#
# COMPACT_ATOMS: atom_id res chain seq x y z
N MET A 1 -39.23 -41.22 25.70
CA MET A 1 -38.86 -41.27 24.26
C MET A 1 -37.34 -41.24 24.18
N LYS A 2 -36.70 -42.22 23.52
CA LYS A 2 -35.25 -42.21 23.32
C LYS A 2 -34.94 -41.22 22.18
N PRO A 3 -34.01 -40.27 22.34
CA PRO A 3 -33.63 -39.37 21.25
C PRO A 3 -33.04 -40.20 20.10
N SER A 4 -33.50 -39.90 18.89
CA SER A 4 -33.07 -40.58 17.67
C SER A 4 -31.62 -40.19 17.37
N LYS A 5 -30.72 -41.17 17.39
CA LYS A 5 -29.26 -41.04 17.09
C LYS A 5 -28.88 -40.31 15.79
N LYS A 6 -29.84 -39.96 14.93
CA LYS A 6 -29.59 -39.36 13.61
C LYS A 6 -29.24 -37.87 13.70
N ASP A 7 -29.81 -37.15 14.66
CA ASP A 7 -29.63 -35.69 14.77
C ASP A 7 -28.20 -35.33 15.22
N GLU A 8 -27.59 -36.12 16.12
CA GLU A 8 -26.22 -35.89 16.61
C GLU A 8 -25.16 -36.12 15.50
N THR A 9 -25.33 -37.18 14.69
CA THR A 9 -24.40 -37.49 13.59
C THR A 9 -24.43 -36.46 12.45
N ASP A 10 -25.60 -35.86 12.20
CA ASP A 10 -25.74 -34.84 11.15
C ASP A 10 -25.15 -33.49 11.61
N LEU A 11 -25.28 -33.16 12.90
CA LEU A 11 -24.63 -31.99 13.52
C LEU A 11 -23.10 -32.10 13.46
N ASP A 12 -22.54 -33.27 13.77
CA ASP A 12 -21.11 -33.53 13.67
C ASP A 12 -20.58 -33.43 12.23
N SER A 13 -21.38 -33.87 11.26
CA SER A 13 -21.06 -33.78 9.83
C SER A 13 -21.04 -32.32 9.34
N GLU A 14 -22.01 -31.50 9.78
CA GLU A 14 -22.04 -30.07 9.47
C GLU A 14 -20.86 -29.32 10.12
N ALA A 15 -20.54 -29.66 11.37
CA ALA A 15 -19.40 -29.10 12.07
C ALA A 15 -18.07 -29.46 11.39
N ALA A 16 -17.91 -30.72 10.97
CA ALA A 16 -16.73 -31.19 10.24
C ALA A 16 -16.61 -30.49 8.88
N ARG A 17 -17.71 -30.31 8.15
CA ARG A 17 -17.73 -29.60 6.87
C ARG A 17 -17.40 -28.11 7.03
N ARG A 18 -17.90 -27.44 8.07
CA ARG A 18 -17.53 -26.06 8.41
C ARG A 18 -16.04 -25.95 8.77
N ALA A 19 -15.50 -26.92 9.50
CA ALA A 19 -14.08 -26.96 9.83
C ALA A 19 -13.21 -27.17 8.57
N LEU A 20 -13.57 -28.11 7.70
CA LEU A 20 -12.87 -28.35 6.44
C LEU A 20 -12.90 -27.13 5.52
N ASP A 21 -14.06 -26.46 5.38
CA ASP A 21 -14.19 -25.26 4.56
C ASP A 21 -13.30 -24.11 5.08
N TYR A 22 -13.22 -23.95 6.41
CA TYR A 22 -12.35 -22.97 7.06
C TYR A 22 -10.86 -23.21 6.78
N TYR A 23 -10.41 -24.47 6.81
CA TYR A 23 -9.00 -24.83 6.61
C TYR A 23 -8.59 -24.97 5.14
N LEU A 24 -9.50 -25.42 4.27
CA LEU A 24 -9.21 -25.70 2.85
C LEU A 24 -9.43 -24.50 1.94
N ASN A 25 -10.22 -23.51 2.35
CA ASN A 25 -10.46 -22.30 1.57
C ASN A 25 -10.38 -21.04 2.47
N PRO A 26 -9.18 -20.71 3.00
CA PRO A 26 -9.04 -19.53 3.83
C PRO A 26 -9.46 -18.31 3.02
N ASN A 27 -10.36 -17.49 3.59
CA ASN A 27 -10.73 -16.22 2.99
C ASN A 27 -9.45 -15.45 2.63
N PRO A 28 -9.29 -14.99 1.37
CA PRO A 28 -8.10 -14.26 0.99
C PRO A 28 -7.89 -13.11 1.95
N THR A 29 -6.69 -13.00 2.50
CA THR A 29 -6.36 -12.02 3.54
C THR A 29 -6.80 -10.64 3.05
N ARG A 30 -7.79 -10.06 3.75
CA ARG A 30 -8.28 -8.70 3.45
C ARG A 30 -7.07 -7.77 3.37
N PRO A 31 -6.95 -6.90 2.36
CA PRO A 31 -5.87 -5.93 2.30
C PRO A 31 -5.93 -5.05 3.56
N THR A 32 -5.06 -5.34 4.52
CA THR A 32 -4.79 -4.48 5.68
C THR A 32 -3.64 -3.54 5.32
N ALA A 33 -3.31 -2.56 6.15
CA ALA A 33 -2.12 -1.73 5.97
C ALA A 33 -0.81 -2.55 5.87
N GLN A 34 -0.85 -3.83 6.27
CA GLN A 34 0.22 -4.83 6.13
C GLN A 34 0.30 -5.47 4.74
N ASN A 35 -0.70 -5.30 3.86
CA ASN A 35 -0.66 -5.77 2.47
C ASN A 35 -0.15 -4.67 1.52
N LYS A 36 0.86 -3.92 1.99
CA LYS A 36 1.56 -2.94 1.16
C LYS A 36 2.45 -3.71 0.20
N ILE A 37 2.20 -3.53 -1.11
CA ILE A 37 3.03 -4.07 -2.21
C ILE A 37 4.50 -3.62 -2.06
N TRP A 38 4.74 -2.52 -1.33
CA TRP A 38 6.07 -2.04 -0.98
C TRP A 38 6.12 -1.56 0.48
N THR A 39 7.01 -2.15 1.27
CA THR A 39 7.34 -1.72 2.64
C THR A 39 8.80 -1.31 2.73
N LEU A 40 9.11 -0.35 3.61
CA LEU A 40 10.48 -0.02 3.96
C LEU A 40 11.13 -1.18 4.71
N HIS A 41 12.43 -1.35 4.54
CA HIS A 41 13.20 -2.35 5.27
C HIS A 41 13.12 -2.10 6.79
N GLU A 42 13.15 -3.17 7.57
CA GLU A 42 13.16 -3.08 9.04
C GLU A 42 14.40 -2.31 9.52
N GLY A 43 14.22 -1.41 10.48
CA GLY A 43 15.32 -0.57 10.99
C GLY A 43 15.59 0.70 10.20
N VAL A 44 14.87 0.98 9.11
CA VAL A 44 14.90 2.32 8.50
C VAL A 44 14.19 3.31 9.41
N THR A 45 14.91 4.35 9.83
CA THR A 45 14.35 5.41 10.67
C THR A 45 13.36 6.29 9.88
N GLY A 46 12.50 7.02 10.60
CA GLY A 46 11.57 7.96 9.96
C GLY A 46 12.27 9.05 9.13
N GLU A 47 13.45 9.49 9.58
CA GLU A 47 14.29 10.47 8.87
C GLU A 47 14.84 9.88 7.56
N GLN A 48 15.42 8.68 7.61
CA GLN A 48 15.91 7.99 6.41
C GLN A 48 14.77 7.71 5.42
N ALA A 49 13.61 7.27 5.90
CA ALA A 49 12.43 7.06 5.06
C ALA A 49 11.99 8.35 4.35
N GLN A 50 12.06 9.49 5.05
CA GLN A 50 11.73 10.80 4.48
C GLN A 50 12.78 11.28 3.46
N GLU A 51 14.07 11.07 3.74
CA GLU A 51 15.14 11.35 2.78
C GLU A 51 15.00 10.51 1.50
N HIS A 52 14.71 9.21 1.64
CA HIS A 52 14.42 8.33 0.52
C HIS A 52 13.19 8.80 -0.28
N ALA A 53 12.12 9.23 0.39
CA ALA A 53 10.93 9.76 -0.28
C ALA A 53 11.24 11.05 -1.07
N ILE A 54 12.03 11.97 -0.50
CA ILE A 54 12.48 13.19 -1.18
C ILE A 54 13.30 12.85 -2.42
N ALA A 55 14.27 11.93 -2.30
CA ALA A 55 15.08 11.47 -3.42
C ALA A 55 14.23 10.81 -4.52
N LEU A 56 13.28 9.95 -4.13
CA LEU A 56 12.36 9.31 -5.06
C LEU A 56 11.50 10.32 -5.82
N LEU A 57 10.97 11.34 -5.13
CA LEU A 57 10.19 12.42 -5.77
C LEU A 57 11.04 13.25 -6.74
N ARG A 58 12.33 13.50 -6.44
CA ARG A 58 13.25 14.15 -7.40
C ARG A 58 13.45 13.30 -8.65
N CYS A 59 13.68 12.00 -8.49
CA CYS A 59 13.79 11.08 -9.63
C CYS A 59 12.50 11.05 -10.45
N ALA A 60 11.33 10.97 -9.79
CA ALA A 60 10.05 10.96 -10.47
C ALA A 60 9.79 12.27 -11.26
N ALA A 61 10.12 13.43 -10.69
CA ALA A 61 10.01 14.72 -11.36
C ALA A 61 10.93 14.79 -12.60
N ALA A 62 12.19 14.34 -12.47
CA ALA A 62 13.11 14.28 -13.61
C ALA A 62 12.61 13.35 -14.73
N THR A 63 12.06 12.18 -14.37
CA THR A 63 11.43 11.26 -15.33
C THR A 63 10.22 11.89 -16.01
N ALA A 64 9.37 12.60 -15.26
CA ALA A 64 8.23 13.32 -15.83
C ALA A 64 8.69 14.43 -16.78
N GLN A 65 9.71 15.20 -16.41
CA GLN A 65 10.31 16.21 -17.27
C GLN A 65 10.82 15.61 -18.59
N GLU A 66 11.59 14.53 -18.52
CA GLU A 66 12.14 13.84 -19.70
C GLU A 66 11.03 13.24 -20.57
N THR A 67 9.98 12.68 -19.95
CA THR A 67 8.80 12.18 -20.65
C THR A 67 8.07 13.32 -21.38
N ALA A 68 7.91 14.47 -20.73
CA ALA A 68 7.24 15.64 -21.30
C ALA A 68 8.00 16.24 -22.49
N GLN A 69 9.33 16.12 -22.55
CA GLN A 69 10.14 16.59 -23.69
C GLN A 69 9.77 15.87 -25.00
N HIS A 70 9.35 14.61 -24.90
CA HIS A 70 8.97 13.77 -26.05
C HIS A 70 7.48 13.82 -26.39
N GLN A 71 6.69 14.65 -25.69
CA GLN A 71 5.25 14.78 -25.87
C GLN A 71 4.85 16.16 -26.40
N GLN A 72 3.62 16.27 -26.92
CA GLN A 72 3.06 17.52 -27.42
C GLN A 72 1.60 17.68 -26.97
N GLY A 73 1.09 18.91 -27.04
CA GLY A 73 -0.28 19.25 -26.67
C GLY A 73 -0.65 18.87 -25.23
N THR A 74 -1.89 18.44 -25.02
CA THR A 74 -2.46 18.16 -23.70
C THR A 74 -1.69 17.09 -22.90
N GLN A 75 -1.06 16.11 -23.55
CA GLN A 75 -0.27 15.09 -22.84
C GLN A 75 0.93 15.71 -22.13
N ARG A 76 1.65 16.61 -22.83
CA ARG A 76 2.78 17.34 -22.25
C ARG A 76 2.34 18.21 -21.07
N GLU A 77 1.19 18.88 -21.20
CA GLU A 77 0.61 19.69 -20.11
C GLU A 77 0.30 18.83 -18.88
N LEU A 78 -0.34 17.67 -19.07
CA LEU A 78 -0.63 16.73 -17.98
C LEU A 78 0.64 16.21 -17.31
N THR A 79 1.68 15.89 -18.08
CA THR A 79 2.95 15.42 -17.52
C THR A 79 3.68 16.52 -16.74
N PHE A 80 3.62 17.78 -17.18
CA PHE A 80 4.14 18.88 -16.37
C PHE A 80 3.30 19.15 -15.12
N ALA A 81 1.98 19.01 -15.18
CA ALA A 81 1.13 19.08 -13.99
C ALA A 81 1.49 17.97 -12.98
N LEU A 82 1.79 16.76 -13.46
CA LEU A 82 2.29 15.66 -12.63
C LEU A 82 3.62 15.99 -11.96
N MET A 83 4.59 16.50 -12.73
CA MET A 83 5.88 16.95 -12.20
C MET A 83 5.69 18.02 -11.11
N HIS A 84 4.79 18.98 -11.33
CA HIS A 84 4.48 20.01 -10.34
C HIS A 84 3.90 19.42 -9.03
N MET A 85 3.01 18.42 -9.12
CA MET A 85 2.50 17.72 -7.93
C MET A 85 3.61 16.99 -7.16
N MET A 86 4.58 16.39 -7.86
CA MET A 86 5.74 15.74 -7.24
C MET A 86 6.63 16.75 -6.51
N ASP A 87 6.88 17.92 -7.13
CA ASP A 87 7.64 18.99 -6.50
C ASP A 87 6.95 19.56 -5.26
N MET A 88 5.62 19.73 -5.30
CA MET A 88 4.84 20.14 -4.11
C MET A 88 4.95 19.12 -2.98
N ALA A 89 4.78 17.83 -3.28
CA ALA A 89 4.93 16.76 -2.29
C ALA A 89 6.34 16.77 -1.67
N ARG A 90 7.37 17.01 -2.49
CA ARG A 90 8.75 17.13 -2.02
C ARG A 90 8.92 18.32 -1.08
N ALA A 91 8.39 19.48 -1.44
CA ALA A 91 8.49 20.70 -0.62
C ALA A 91 7.82 20.50 0.76
N LEU A 92 6.68 19.81 0.83
CA LEU A 92 6.02 19.48 2.09
C LEU A 92 6.89 18.58 2.99
N LEU A 93 7.57 17.59 2.41
CA LEU A 93 8.50 16.73 3.14
C LEU A 93 9.76 17.50 3.56
N GLU A 94 10.32 18.35 2.71
CA GLU A 94 11.47 19.17 3.04
C GLU A 94 11.15 20.16 4.18
N HIS A 95 9.95 20.75 4.17
CA HIS A 95 9.46 21.60 5.25
C HIS A 95 9.28 20.82 6.56
N LYS A 96 8.69 19.63 6.51
CA LYS A 96 8.56 18.77 7.70
C LYS A 96 9.93 18.46 8.32
N ARG A 97 10.96 18.25 7.50
CA ARG A 97 12.34 18.05 7.97
C ARG A 97 12.87 19.31 8.65
N SER A 98 12.75 20.47 8.02
CA SER A 98 13.27 21.72 8.61
C SER A 98 12.61 22.07 9.94
N VAL A 99 11.32 21.73 10.11
CA VAL A 99 10.62 21.86 11.39
C VAL A 99 11.16 20.90 12.45
N GLN A 100 11.54 19.67 12.09
CA GLN A 100 12.12 18.69 13.03
C GLN A 100 13.54 19.04 13.48
N THR A 101 14.34 19.66 12.60
CA THR A 101 15.74 20.04 12.91
C THR A 101 15.85 21.36 13.68
N GLY A 102 14.75 22.10 13.86
CA GLY A 102 14.71 23.43 14.49
C GLY A 102 14.66 23.42 16.03
N LEU A 103 15.48 22.60 16.69
CA LEU A 103 15.73 22.58 18.14
C LEU A 103 17.24 22.54 18.41
#